data_AF-A0A4Q6FJ49-F1
#
_entry.id   AF-A0A4Q6FJ49-F1
#
_cell.length_a   1.000
_cell.length_b   1.000
_cell.length_c   1.000
_cell.angle_alpha   90.00
_cell.angle_beta   90.00
_cell.angle_gamma   90.00
#
_symmetry.space_group_name_H-M   'P 1'
#
loop_
_entity.id
_entity.type
_entity.pdbx_description
1 polymer ?
#
loop_
_entity_poly.entity_id
_entity_poly.type
_entity_poly.pdbx_seq_one_letter_code
_entity_poly.pdbx_strand_id
1 'polypeptide(L)'
;MQFRSLLIAAALVASTSAMAAKTQYQAVIRAQLDAVGSDEYISADLFMDGRKGLLELTVQEKMPACAEGMMCIQVMPEPQTYTLEGATSSVDQCGVITTSAQVDNRPSDGAFLSITVRHNQNNTCPTFVALKAIEVHFERKWYSRLNAREEVRSATFASDNVALINPGNKGGDVEFTGEIGKISYADKVLTLDLTYG
;
A
#
# COMPACT_ATOMS: atom_id res chain seq x y z
N MET A 1 64.90 -38.08 -14.06
CA MET A 1 63.56 -38.23 -14.67
C MET A 1 62.56 -38.41 -13.55
N GLN A 2 61.72 -37.41 -13.28
CA GLN A 2 60.40 -37.55 -12.65
C GLN A 2 59.72 -36.17 -12.68
N PHE A 3 58.87 -35.96 -13.68
CA PHE A 3 57.99 -34.80 -13.78
C PHE A 3 56.85 -34.98 -12.78
N ARG A 4 56.73 -34.09 -11.79
CA ARG A 4 55.54 -33.98 -10.93
C ARG A 4 54.63 -32.89 -11.49
N SER A 5 53.57 -33.33 -12.16
CA SER A 5 52.49 -32.48 -12.66
C SER A 5 51.71 -31.88 -11.48
N LEU A 6 51.74 -30.55 -11.36
CA LEU A 6 50.85 -29.79 -10.49
C LEU A 6 49.46 -29.69 -11.15
N LEU A 7 48.48 -30.35 -10.55
CA LEU A 7 47.06 -30.15 -10.85
C LEU A 7 46.62 -28.82 -10.20
N ILE A 8 46.42 -27.80 -11.03
CA ILE A 8 45.78 -26.54 -10.63
C ILE A 8 44.27 -26.82 -10.57
N ALA A 9 43.73 -26.94 -9.36
CA ALA A 9 42.29 -27.00 -9.12
C ALA A 9 41.70 -25.61 -9.40
N ALA A 10 41.09 -25.44 -10.57
CA ALA A 10 40.23 -24.31 -10.89
C ALA A 10 38.94 -24.44 -10.07
N ALA A 11 38.91 -23.80 -8.89
CA ALA A 11 37.67 -23.54 -8.18
C ALA A 11 36.86 -22.52 -9.00
N LEU A 12 35.96 -23.01 -9.85
CA LEU A 12 34.89 -22.19 -10.40
C LEU A 12 34.05 -21.71 -9.22
N VAL A 13 34.28 -20.45 -8.83
CA VAL A 13 33.32 -19.70 -8.04
C VAL A 13 32.12 -19.48 -8.95
N ALA A 14 31.19 -20.43 -8.93
CA ALA A 14 29.86 -20.23 -9.48
C ALA A 14 29.22 -19.11 -8.65
N SER A 15 29.33 -17.89 -9.15
CA SER A 15 28.53 -16.75 -8.72
C SER A 15 27.08 -17.12 -9.00
N THR A 16 26.43 -17.74 -8.02
CA THR A 16 24.98 -17.92 -8.00
C THR A 16 24.38 -16.53 -7.90
N SER A 17 24.09 -15.96 -9.06
CA SER A 17 23.17 -14.84 -9.19
C SER A 17 21.84 -15.31 -8.62
N ALA A 18 21.62 -15.07 -7.32
CA ALA A 18 20.33 -15.20 -6.72
C ALA A 18 19.43 -14.19 -7.43
N MET A 19 18.78 -14.64 -8.50
CA MET A 19 17.66 -13.93 -9.09
C MET A 19 16.62 -13.83 -7.98
N ALA A 20 16.53 -12.66 -7.36
CA ALA A 20 15.47 -12.33 -6.42
C ALA A 20 14.14 -12.54 -7.16
N ALA A 21 13.48 -13.67 -6.87
CA ALA A 21 12.19 -13.99 -7.44
C ALA A 21 11.23 -12.88 -6.99
N LYS A 22 10.83 -12.02 -7.92
CA LYS A 22 9.76 -11.03 -7.70
C LYS A 22 8.50 -11.80 -7.34
N THR A 23 8.25 -11.94 -6.05
CA THR A 23 7.09 -12.67 -5.55
C THR A 23 5.89 -11.75 -5.75
N GLN A 24 4.99 -12.13 -6.66
CA GLN A 24 3.78 -11.35 -6.91
C GLN A 24 2.88 -11.43 -5.68
N TYR A 25 2.68 -10.31 -5.00
CA TYR A 25 1.78 -10.21 -3.87
C TYR A 25 0.33 -10.26 -4.37
N GLN A 26 -0.45 -11.25 -3.94
CA GLN A 26 -1.79 -11.55 -4.51
C GLN A 26 -2.98 -11.09 -3.65
N ALA A 27 -2.76 -10.34 -2.57
CA ALA A 27 -3.83 -9.92 -1.68
C ALA A 27 -4.53 -8.65 -2.17
N VAL A 28 -5.78 -8.47 -1.75
CA VAL A 28 -6.54 -7.24 -1.91
C VAL A 28 -6.51 -6.48 -0.59
N ILE A 29 -6.03 -5.24 -0.61
CA ILE A 29 -5.93 -4.39 0.58
C ILE A 29 -6.89 -3.21 0.46
N ARG A 30 -7.61 -2.94 1.56
CA ARG A 30 -8.35 -1.69 1.76
C ARG A 30 -7.91 -1.03 3.05
N ALA A 31 -7.60 0.25 3.01
CA ALA A 31 -7.21 1.00 4.19
C ALA A 31 -7.73 2.44 4.11
N GLN A 32 -8.23 2.94 5.24
CA GLN A 32 -8.46 4.37 5.43
C GLN A 32 -7.24 4.94 6.13
N LEU A 33 -6.67 5.99 5.57
CA LEU A 33 -5.37 6.53 5.93
C LEU A 33 -5.48 7.99 6.33
N ASP A 34 -4.72 8.37 7.35
CA ASP A 34 -4.60 9.75 7.78
C ASP A 34 -3.33 10.37 7.20
N ALA A 35 -3.38 11.65 6.84
CA ALA A 35 -2.20 12.36 6.36
C ALA A 35 -1.19 12.59 7.50
N VAL A 36 0.07 12.24 7.24
CA VAL A 36 1.19 12.42 8.19
C VAL A 36 1.88 13.75 7.89
N GLY A 37 1.51 14.79 8.63
CA GLY A 37 2.17 16.10 8.54
C GLY A 37 1.99 16.81 7.20
N SER A 38 0.86 16.58 6.51
CA SER A 38 0.56 17.27 5.25
C SER A 38 -0.25 18.55 5.48
N ASP A 39 0.15 19.64 4.81
CA ASP A 39 -0.62 20.88 4.77
C ASP A 39 -1.69 20.89 3.68
N GLU A 40 -1.60 19.98 2.71
CA GLU A 40 -2.46 19.94 1.53
C GLU A 40 -3.56 18.87 1.61
N TYR A 41 -3.35 17.80 2.37
CA TYR A 41 -4.26 16.65 2.44
C TYR A 41 -4.69 16.34 3.88
N ILE A 42 -5.90 15.80 4.04
CA ILE A 42 -6.45 15.38 5.33
C ILE A 42 -6.36 13.87 5.48
N SER A 43 -6.88 13.14 4.49
CA SER A 43 -7.00 11.69 4.52
C SER A 43 -6.87 11.09 3.11
N ALA A 44 -6.70 9.78 3.07
CA ALA A 44 -6.76 9.02 1.82
C ALA A 44 -7.38 7.64 2.04
N ASP A 45 -8.15 7.16 1.07
CA ASP A 45 -8.62 5.78 0.99
C ASP A 45 -7.77 5.03 -0.03
N LEU A 46 -7.15 3.94 0.41
CA LEU A 46 -6.36 3.05 -0.42
C LEU A 46 -7.17 1.80 -0.78
N PHE A 47 -7.17 1.48 -2.07
CA PHE A 47 -7.55 0.18 -2.60
C PHE A 47 -6.42 -0.39 -3.45
N MET A 48 -5.91 -1.56 -3.08
CA MET A 48 -4.86 -2.26 -3.81
C MET A 48 -5.35 -3.66 -4.20
N ASP A 49 -5.26 -4.00 -5.47
CA ASP A 49 -5.49 -5.35 -5.97
C ASP A 49 -4.18 -5.92 -6.55
N GLY A 50 -3.49 -6.72 -5.74
CA GLY A 50 -2.22 -7.34 -6.12
C GLY A 50 -2.32 -8.35 -7.28
N ARG A 51 -3.53 -8.85 -7.60
CA ARG A 51 -3.72 -9.79 -8.72
C ARG A 51 -3.73 -9.07 -10.06
N LYS A 52 -4.39 -7.92 -10.10
CA LYS A 52 -4.47 -7.07 -11.29
C LYS A 52 -3.29 -6.09 -11.39
N GLY A 53 -2.51 -5.95 -10.32
CA GLY A 53 -1.49 -4.91 -10.22
C GLY A 53 -2.13 -3.52 -10.23
N LEU A 54 -3.29 -3.38 -9.59
CA LEU A 54 -4.04 -2.12 -9.54
C LEU A 54 -3.82 -1.44 -8.19
N LEU A 55 -3.46 -0.16 -8.23
CA LEU A 55 -3.39 0.73 -7.08
C LEU A 55 -4.35 1.89 -7.31
N GLU A 56 -5.30 2.05 -6.41
CA GLU A 56 -6.24 3.16 -6.40
C GLU A 56 -6.11 3.90 -5.07
N LEU A 57 -5.90 5.21 -5.15
CA LEU A 57 -5.78 6.09 -4.01
C LEU A 57 -6.75 7.26 -4.17
N THR A 58 -7.74 7.34 -3.30
CA THR A 58 -8.65 8.49 -3.23
C THR A 58 -8.17 9.42 -2.14
N VAL A 59 -7.75 10.63 -2.48
CA VAL A 59 -7.22 11.61 -1.52
C VAL A 59 -8.24 12.71 -1.26
N GLN A 60 -8.33 13.15 0.00
CA GLN A 60 -9.12 14.30 0.41
C GLN A 60 -8.20 15.50 0.66
N GLU A 61 -8.35 16.55 -0.14
CA GLU A 61 -7.61 17.80 0.04
C GLU A 61 -8.14 18.57 1.27
N LYS A 62 -7.22 19.29 1.92
CA LYS A 62 -7.52 20.15 3.06
C LYS A 62 -8.23 21.41 2.61
N MET A 63 -9.28 21.76 3.34
CA MET A 63 -9.97 23.01 3.11
C MET A 63 -9.03 24.20 3.41
N PRO A 64 -8.88 25.17 2.51
CA PRO A 64 -8.06 26.35 2.78
C PRO A 64 -8.61 27.10 3.98
N ALA A 65 -7.74 27.58 4.87
CA ALA A 65 -8.17 28.27 6.08
C ALA A 65 -9.00 29.51 5.74
N CYS A 66 -10.19 29.64 6.33
CA CYS A 66 -10.96 30.88 6.25
C CYS A 66 -10.34 31.91 7.20
N ALA A 67 -10.00 33.09 6.68
CA ALA A 67 -9.54 34.18 7.53
C ALA A 67 -10.67 34.63 8.48
N GLU A 68 -10.32 34.90 9.74
CA GLU A 68 -11.28 35.36 10.74
C GLU A 68 -12.02 36.62 10.26
N GLY A 69 -13.35 36.64 10.41
CA GLY A 69 -14.21 37.77 10.03
C GLY A 69 -14.63 37.82 8.55
N MET A 70 -14.16 36.88 7.72
CA MET A 70 -14.61 36.76 6.32
C MET A 70 -15.76 35.77 6.20
N MET A 71 -16.78 36.10 5.40
CA MET A 71 -17.77 35.10 4.97
C MET A 71 -17.15 34.24 3.87
N CYS A 72 -16.53 33.13 4.24
CA CYS A 72 -16.06 32.15 3.28
C CYS A 72 -17.19 31.14 2.99
N ILE A 73 -17.66 31.08 1.75
CA ILE A 73 -18.48 29.97 1.26
C ILE A 73 -17.51 28.81 0.99
N GLN A 74 -17.04 28.15 2.05
CA GLN A 74 -16.10 27.04 1.90
C GLN A 74 -16.88 25.76 1.64
N VAL A 75 -16.70 25.24 0.43
CA VAL A 75 -17.13 23.89 0.06
C VAL A 75 -15.89 23.01 0.18
N MET A 76 -16.02 21.91 0.92
CA MET A 76 -14.95 20.91 1.00
C MET A 76 -14.63 20.42 -0.42
N PRO A 77 -13.35 20.43 -0.84
CA PRO A 77 -12.97 19.94 -2.16
C PRO A 77 -13.46 18.51 -2.36
N GLU A 78 -13.90 18.19 -3.58
CA GLU A 78 -14.30 16.83 -3.92
C GLU A 78 -13.08 15.89 -3.83
N PRO A 79 -13.24 14.67 -3.28
CA PRO A 79 -12.18 13.67 -3.25
C PRO A 79 -11.65 13.38 -4.66
N GLN A 80 -10.32 13.27 -4.80
CA GLN A 80 -9.68 12.95 -6.07
C GLN A 80 -9.18 11.51 -6.05
N THR A 81 -9.61 10.70 -7.01
CA THR A 81 -9.17 9.31 -7.17
C THR A 81 -8.07 9.19 -8.22
N TYR A 82 -6.96 8.58 -7.83
CA TYR A 82 -5.82 8.27 -8.68
C TYR A 82 -5.70 6.76 -8.84
N THR A 83 -5.88 6.28 -10.07
CA THR A 83 -5.78 4.86 -10.41
C THR A 83 -4.53 4.60 -11.24
N LEU A 84 -3.64 3.75 -10.75
CA LEU A 84 -2.41 3.34 -11.41
C LEU A 84 -2.42 1.82 -11.62
N GLU A 85 -2.15 1.40 -12.85
CA GLU A 85 -1.98 0.00 -13.22
C GLU A 85 -0.49 -0.39 -13.28
N GLY A 86 -0.20 -1.68 -13.30
CA GLY A 86 1.18 -2.19 -13.38
C GLY A 86 1.94 -2.10 -12.06
N ALA A 87 1.25 -2.15 -10.93
CA ALA A 87 1.87 -2.16 -9.61
C ALA A 87 2.82 -3.36 -9.46
N THR A 88 4.01 -3.09 -8.94
CA THR A 88 5.02 -4.12 -8.66
C THR A 88 5.27 -4.20 -7.18
N SER A 89 5.30 -5.42 -6.65
CA SER A 89 5.58 -5.68 -5.24
C SER A 89 6.95 -6.32 -5.05
N SER A 90 7.67 -5.90 -4.02
CA SER A 90 8.88 -6.53 -3.51
C SER A 90 8.71 -6.81 -2.03
N VAL A 91 9.38 -7.85 -1.55
CA VAL A 91 9.44 -8.18 -0.12
C VAL A 91 10.88 -8.01 0.34
N ASP A 92 11.07 -7.20 1.37
CA ASP A 92 12.37 -6.96 1.96
C ASP A 92 12.77 -8.10 2.90
N GLN A 93 14.05 -8.17 3.27
CA GLN A 93 14.58 -9.17 4.22
C GLN A 93 13.86 -9.16 5.58
N CYS A 94 13.28 -8.01 5.93
CA CYS A 94 12.52 -7.80 7.15
C CYS A 94 11.07 -8.30 7.08
N GLY A 95 10.60 -8.75 5.91
CA GLY A 95 9.20 -9.14 5.67
C GLY A 95 8.27 -7.97 5.35
N VAL A 96 8.81 -6.76 5.17
CA VAL A 96 8.07 -5.58 4.71
C VAL A 96 7.76 -5.74 3.22
N ILE A 97 6.51 -5.48 2.85
CA ILE A 97 6.05 -5.59 1.47
C ILE A 97 5.89 -4.18 0.92
N THR A 98 6.67 -3.86 -0.11
CA THR A 98 6.60 -2.57 -0.79
C THR A 98 5.97 -2.77 -2.16
N THR A 99 4.84 -2.12 -2.41
CA THR A 99 4.15 -2.14 -3.69
C THR A 99 4.18 -0.74 -4.30
N SER A 100 4.75 -0.60 -5.48
CA SER A 100 4.84 0.69 -6.17
C SER A 100 4.24 0.64 -7.56
N ALA A 101 3.49 1.66 -7.93
CA ALA A 101 3.08 1.95 -9.30
C ALA A 101 3.41 3.40 -9.64
N GLN A 102 3.83 3.64 -10.87
CA GLN A 102 4.13 4.97 -11.36
C GLN A 102 3.70 5.11 -12.82
N VAL A 103 3.24 6.29 -13.20
CA VAL A 103 2.95 6.65 -14.59
C VAL A 103 3.55 8.02 -14.88
N ASP A 104 4.20 8.15 -16.03
CA ASP A 104 4.78 9.41 -16.48
C ASP A 104 4.05 9.91 -17.72
N ASN A 105 3.07 10.79 -17.51
CA ASN A 105 2.32 11.42 -18.59
C ASN A 105 2.86 12.83 -18.95
N ARG A 106 4.00 13.25 -18.41
CA ARG A 106 4.58 14.58 -18.69
C ARG A 106 4.83 14.88 -20.18
N PRO A 107 5.21 13.89 -21.03
CA PRO A 107 5.37 14.13 -22.47
C PRO A 107 4.08 14.55 -23.20
N SER A 108 2.90 14.28 -22.63
CA SER A 108 1.59 14.57 -23.22
C SER A 108 0.80 15.64 -22.45
N ASP A 109 1.50 16.62 -21.84
CA ASP A 109 0.94 17.65 -20.95
C ASP A 109 0.27 17.08 -19.67
N GLY A 110 0.51 15.81 -19.34
CA GLY A 110 0.02 15.16 -18.12
C GLY A 110 0.96 15.34 -16.92
N ALA A 111 0.59 14.72 -15.80
CA ALA A 111 1.42 14.66 -14.60
C ALA A 111 2.18 13.34 -14.50
N PHE A 112 3.34 13.37 -13.86
CA PHE A 112 3.94 12.19 -13.26
C PHE A 112 3.18 11.87 -11.97
N LEU A 113 2.82 10.62 -11.78
CA LEU A 113 2.18 10.11 -10.56
C LEU A 113 2.96 8.89 -10.08
N SER A 114 3.21 8.83 -8.78
CA SER A 114 3.80 7.67 -8.11
C SER A 114 3.05 7.39 -6.82
N ILE A 115 2.63 6.14 -6.65
CA ILE A 115 2.03 5.63 -5.42
C ILE A 115 2.92 4.49 -4.95
N THR A 116 3.50 4.63 -3.76
CA THR A 116 4.28 3.59 -3.11
C THR A 116 3.64 3.23 -1.78
N VAL A 117 3.17 1.99 -1.67
CA VAL A 117 2.53 1.43 -0.49
C VAL A 117 3.54 0.54 0.22
N ARG A 118 3.77 0.78 1.51
CA ARG A 118 4.61 -0.03 2.39
C ARG A 118 3.75 -0.70 3.45
N HIS A 119 3.73 -2.03 3.43
CA HIS A 119 2.96 -2.84 4.36
C HIS A 119 3.90 -3.45 5.40
N ASN A 120 3.78 -2.98 6.64
CA ASN A 120 4.72 -3.27 7.73
C ASN A 120 4.21 -4.32 8.72
N GLN A 121 2.99 -4.87 8.56
CA GLN A 121 2.41 -5.79 9.57
C GLN A 121 3.28 -7.04 9.84
N ASN A 122 4.04 -7.49 8.84
CA ASN A 122 4.92 -8.66 8.96
C ASN A 122 6.40 -8.26 9.20
N ASN A 123 6.66 -7.01 9.61
CA ASN A 123 8.02 -6.56 9.89
C ASN A 123 8.60 -7.29 11.11
N THR A 124 9.69 -8.01 10.90
CA THR A 124 10.42 -8.72 11.96
C THR A 124 11.70 -7.99 12.40
N CYS A 125 12.14 -6.99 11.64
CA CYS A 125 13.33 -6.23 11.98
C CYS A 125 13.08 -5.27 13.14
N PRO A 126 14.02 -5.13 14.09
CA PRO A 126 13.89 -4.18 15.18
C PRO A 126 13.88 -2.75 14.65
N THR A 127 12.90 -1.96 15.07
CA THR A 127 12.78 -0.54 14.72
C THR A 127 12.83 0.33 15.97
N PHE A 128 13.46 1.51 15.87
CA PHE A 128 13.49 2.48 16.96
C PHE A 128 12.17 3.24 17.13
N VAL A 129 11.33 3.22 16.10
CA VAL A 129 10.03 3.90 16.04
C VAL A 129 8.96 2.86 15.70
N ALA A 130 7.79 2.98 16.31
CA ALA A 130 6.64 2.15 15.98
C ALA A 130 6.19 2.48 14.54
N LEU A 131 6.38 1.51 13.64
CA LEU A 131 5.89 1.63 12.28
C LEU A 131 4.38 1.47 12.25
N LYS A 132 3.71 2.25 11.40
CA LYS A 132 2.29 2.05 11.12
C LYS A 132 2.10 0.79 10.29
N ALA A 133 0.97 0.11 10.47
CA ALA A 133 0.67 -1.14 9.75
C ALA A 133 0.79 -0.97 8.23
N ILE A 134 0.32 0.16 7.71
CA ILE A 134 0.49 0.57 6.31
C ILE A 134 0.90 2.03 6.22
N GLU A 135 1.77 2.32 5.27
CA GLU A 135 2.21 3.66 4.92
C GLU A 135 2.11 3.81 3.40
N VAL A 136 1.65 4.96 2.94
CA VAL A 136 1.50 5.27 1.52
C VAL A 136 2.21 6.58 1.24
N HIS A 137 3.17 6.55 0.34
CA HIS A 137 3.80 7.72 -0.23
C HIS A 137 3.16 8.02 -1.58
N PHE A 138 2.55 9.20 -1.67
CA PHE A 138 1.96 9.74 -2.89
C PHE A 138 2.84 10.88 -3.40
N GLU A 139 3.15 10.87 -4.69
CA GLU A 139 3.90 11.93 -5.35
C GLU A 139 3.28 12.26 -6.70
N ARG A 140 3.11 13.55 -6.95
CA ARG A 140 2.64 14.11 -8.21
C ARG A 140 3.58 15.22 -8.67
N LYS A 141 4.06 15.16 -9.91
CA LYS A 141 4.90 16.20 -10.53
C LYS A 141 4.31 16.67 -11.84
N TRP A 142 4.28 17.98 -12.06
CA TRP A 142 3.85 18.54 -13.34
C TRP A 142 4.52 19.88 -13.59
N TYR A 143 4.57 20.29 -14.86
CA TYR A 143 5.05 21.62 -15.21
C TYR A 143 3.90 22.64 -15.14
N SER A 144 4.02 23.61 -14.24
CA SER A 144 3.03 24.69 -14.09
C SER A 144 3.34 25.82 -15.07
N ARG A 145 2.45 26.02 -16.05
CA ARG A 145 2.60 27.13 -17.02
C ARG A 145 2.44 28.51 -16.37
N LEU A 146 1.64 28.61 -15.31
CA LEU A 146 1.42 29.86 -14.57
C LEU A 146 2.66 30.30 -13.79
N ASN A 147 3.34 29.34 -13.16
CA ASN A 147 4.53 29.59 -12.34
C ASN A 147 5.85 29.35 -13.09
N ALA A 148 5.78 28.96 -14.36
CA ALA A 148 6.92 28.63 -15.24
C ALA A 148 7.97 27.71 -14.60
N ARG A 149 7.52 26.72 -13.82
CA ARG A 149 8.38 25.79 -13.08
C ARG A 149 7.71 24.42 -12.89
N GLU A 150 8.52 23.40 -12.62
CA GLU A 150 8.01 22.12 -12.14
C GLU A 150 7.47 22.29 -10.72
N GLU A 151 6.23 21.85 -10.52
CA GLU A 151 5.58 21.77 -9.21
C GLU A 151 5.55 20.31 -8.79
N VAL A 152 5.86 20.09 -7.51
CA VAL A 152 5.86 18.78 -6.87
C VAL A 152 4.90 18.84 -5.70
N ARG A 153 3.94 17.93 -5.68
CA ARG A 153 3.12 17.66 -4.50
C ARG A 153 3.39 16.26 -4.03
N SER A 154 3.67 16.13 -2.74
CA SER A 154 3.86 14.83 -2.12
C SER A 154 3.20 14.79 -0.76
N ALA A 155 2.69 13.62 -0.41
CA ALA A 155 2.07 13.37 0.88
C ALA A 155 2.40 11.96 1.33
N THR A 156 2.51 11.81 2.65
CA THR A 156 2.59 10.50 3.28
C THR A 156 1.30 10.28 4.06
N PHE A 157 0.69 9.13 3.86
CA PHE A 157 -0.50 8.70 4.58
C PHE A 157 -0.17 7.42 5.34
N ALA A 158 -0.76 7.23 6.53
CA ALA A 158 -0.48 6.04 7.30
C ALA A 158 -1.70 5.61 8.13
N SER A 159 -1.77 4.31 8.45
CA SER A 159 -2.82 3.76 9.28
C SER A 159 -2.38 2.46 9.95
N ASP A 160 -2.98 2.17 11.09
CA ASP A 160 -2.90 0.86 11.74
C ASP A 160 -4.08 -0.05 11.35
N ASN A 161 -5.15 0.53 10.79
CA ASN A 161 -6.38 -0.17 10.44
C ASN A 161 -6.35 -0.59 8.96
N VAL A 162 -6.09 -1.87 8.71
CA VAL A 162 -5.98 -2.42 7.36
C VAL A 162 -6.90 -3.64 7.22
N ALA A 163 -7.77 -3.61 6.22
CA ALA A 163 -8.58 -4.75 5.84
C ALA A 163 -7.85 -5.57 4.75
N LEU A 164 -7.32 -6.72 5.15
CA LEU A 164 -6.75 -7.72 4.24
C LEU A 164 -7.86 -8.65 3.76
N ILE A 165 -8.26 -8.50 2.50
CA ILE A 165 -9.22 -9.41 1.88
C ILE A 165 -8.41 -10.51 1.22
N ASN A 166 -8.30 -11.65 1.92
CA ASN A 166 -7.63 -12.83 1.40
C ASN A 166 -8.52 -13.51 0.35
N PRO A 167 -8.16 -13.48 -0.93
CA PRO A 167 -9.06 -13.92 -1.99
C PRO A 167 -9.02 -15.45 -2.21
N GLY A 168 -8.31 -16.18 -1.34
CA GLY A 168 -8.29 -17.65 -1.27
C GLY A 168 -9.41 -18.27 -0.42
N ASN A 169 -10.08 -17.49 0.45
CA ASN A 169 -11.24 -17.95 1.24
C ASN A 169 -12.54 -17.42 0.64
N LYS A 170 -12.75 -17.62 -0.65
CA LYS A 170 -14.09 -17.54 -1.22
C LYS A 170 -14.84 -18.82 -0.86
N GLY A 171 -15.56 -18.81 0.25
CA GLY A 171 -16.61 -19.80 0.54
C GLY A 171 -16.14 -21.17 1.02
N GLY A 172 -15.25 -21.22 2.02
CA GLY A 172 -15.23 -22.40 2.87
C GLY A 172 -16.41 -22.30 3.83
N ASP A 173 -17.35 -23.24 3.78
CA ASP A 173 -18.24 -23.46 4.92
C ASP A 173 -17.35 -23.64 6.15
N VAL A 174 -17.43 -22.71 7.09
CA VAL A 174 -16.83 -22.92 8.41
C VAL A 174 -17.81 -23.82 9.13
N GLU A 175 -17.60 -25.13 9.00
CA GLU A 175 -18.34 -26.13 9.77
C GLU A 175 -17.97 -25.92 11.24
N PHE A 176 -18.86 -25.25 11.97
CA PHE A 176 -18.73 -25.06 13.40
C PHE A 176 -19.07 -26.37 14.10
N THR A 177 -18.08 -26.99 14.76
CA THR A 177 -18.22 -28.27 15.47
C THR A 177 -18.55 -28.11 16.96
N GLY A 178 -19.09 -26.97 17.38
CA GLY A 178 -19.53 -26.73 18.76
C GLY A 178 -21.06 -26.73 18.93
N GLU A 179 -21.53 -26.40 20.12
CA GLU A 179 -22.96 -26.27 20.42
C GLU A 179 -23.44 -24.83 20.21
N ILE A 180 -24.56 -24.66 19.53
CA ILE A 180 -25.23 -23.36 19.40
C ILE A 180 -25.98 -23.09 20.71
N GLY A 181 -25.50 -22.12 21.50
CA GLY A 181 -26.08 -21.78 22.79
C GLY A 181 -27.34 -20.94 22.67
N LYS A 182 -27.29 -19.83 21.91
CA LYS A 182 -28.45 -18.93 21.73
C LYS A 182 -28.46 -18.31 20.35
N ILE A 183 -29.66 -18.24 19.76
CA ILE A 183 -29.90 -17.58 18.47
C ILE A 183 -30.85 -16.40 18.72
N SER A 184 -30.47 -15.21 18.26
CA SER A 184 -31.29 -14.00 18.32
C SER A 184 -31.32 -13.33 16.97
N TYR A 185 -32.51 -12.90 16.52
CA TYR A 185 -32.67 -12.11 15.31
C TYR A 185 -33.42 -10.83 15.64
N ALA A 186 -32.75 -9.68 15.53
CA ALA A 186 -33.31 -8.35 15.76
C ALA A 186 -32.63 -7.34 14.83
N ASP A 187 -33.36 -6.31 14.38
CA ASP A 187 -32.85 -5.23 13.53
C ASP A 187 -32.11 -5.70 12.26
N LYS A 188 -32.58 -6.79 11.64
CA LYS A 188 -31.96 -7.45 10.48
C LYS A 188 -30.56 -8.03 10.75
N VAL A 189 -30.16 -8.14 12.01
CA VAL A 189 -28.93 -8.78 12.45
C VAL A 189 -29.25 -10.12 13.10
N LEU A 190 -28.59 -11.18 12.61
CA LEU A 190 -28.59 -12.49 13.25
C LEU A 190 -27.39 -12.57 14.19
N THR A 191 -27.64 -12.79 15.47
CA THR A 191 -26.63 -13.01 16.50
C THR A 191 -26.67 -14.46 16.94
N LEU A 192 -25.50 -15.12 16.86
CA LEU A 192 -25.29 -16.51 17.24
C LEU A 192 -24.31 -16.54 18.41
N ASP A 193 -24.75 -17.09 19.53
CA ASP A 193 -23.90 -17.37 20.69
C ASP A 193 -23.40 -18.80 20.56
N LEU A 194 -22.09 -18.96 20.38
CA LEU A 194 -21.44 -20.22 20.04
C LEU A 194 -20.55 -20.67 21.19
N THR A 195 -20.75 -21.90 21.66
CA THR A 195 -19.97 -22.50 22.76
C THR A 195 -19.06 -23.59 22.20
N TYR A 196 -17.75 -23.45 22.44
CA TYR A 196 -16.77 -24.48 22.11
C TYR A 196 -16.70 -25.51 23.23
N GLY A 197 -16.85 -26.80 22.88
CA GLY A 197 -16.58 -27.94 23.75
C GLY A 197 -15.17 -28.49 23.54
#